data_AF-A0A067E4T8-F1
#
_entry.id   AF-A0A067E4T8-F1
#
_cell.length_a   1.000
_cell.length_b   1.000
_cell.length_c   1.000
_cell.angle_alpha   90.00
_cell.angle_beta   90.00
_cell.angle_gamma   90.00
#
_symmetry.space_group_name_H-M   'P 1'
#
loop_
_entity.id
_entity.type
_entity.pdbx_description
1 polymer ?
#
loop_
_entity_poly.entity_id
_entity_poly.type
_entity_poly.pdbx_seq_one_letter_code
_entity_poly.pdbx_strand_id
1 'polypeptide(L)'
;ELWEENLSAAVSLQVLEITEKFCMMAASHSIATDYGKLDCITAIIMSFFSRNQPVAFWKAFFPVFNRICDLHGATLMARENDRFLKQVAFHLLRLAVFRNVSIRKRAVIGLQILVRSSFYFMQTARLRVMLTITLSELMSDVQVTQMKSDGTLEESGEARRLRKSLEEMADEARSPSQFRECGLPEDALLAIPEKFTENRWSWSEVKHLSVSLLLALDASLEHSLLGSAMTMDRYAAAESFYKLAMAFAPVPDLHIMWLLHLCDAHQEMQSWAEAAQCAVAVAGVVMQVH
;
A
#
# COMPACT_ATOMS: atom_id res chain seq x y z
N GLU A 1 10.09 -22.11 -17.93
CA GLU A 1 11.49 -21.77 -17.66
C GLU A 1 12.21 -21.23 -18.90
N LEU A 2 12.17 -21.92 -20.06
CA LEU A 2 12.77 -21.43 -21.33
C LEU A 2 12.32 -20.04 -21.86
N TRP A 3 11.17 -19.51 -21.44
CA TRP A 3 10.68 -18.19 -21.84
C TRP A 3 11.19 -17.04 -20.95
N GLU A 4 11.77 -17.34 -19.79
CA GLU A 4 12.32 -16.32 -18.87
C GLU A 4 13.81 -16.03 -19.12
N GLU A 5 14.51 -16.88 -19.88
CA GLU A 5 15.89 -16.67 -20.33
C GLU A 5 15.95 -15.75 -21.55
N ASN A 6 15.38 -14.55 -21.44
CA ASN A 6 15.53 -13.52 -22.46
C ASN A 6 16.60 -12.51 -22.04
N LEU A 7 17.26 -11.89 -23.02
CA LEU A 7 18.30 -10.88 -22.80
C LEU A 7 17.83 -9.76 -21.86
N SER A 8 16.54 -9.40 -21.91
CA SER A 8 15.94 -8.40 -21.04
C SER A 8 15.95 -8.81 -19.56
N ALA A 9 15.74 -10.09 -19.24
CA ALA A 9 15.79 -10.61 -17.89
C ALA A 9 17.22 -10.59 -17.34
N ALA A 10 18.19 -11.05 -18.13
CA ALA A 10 19.60 -11.03 -17.76
C ALA A 10 20.10 -9.60 -17.52
N VAL A 11 19.76 -8.65 -18.40
CA VAL A 11 20.10 -7.23 -18.23
C VAL A 11 19.46 -6.67 -16.96
N SER A 12 18.18 -6.94 -16.71
CA SER A 12 17.49 -6.41 -15.52
C SER A 12 18.09 -6.94 -14.21
N LEU A 13 18.48 -8.22 -14.18
CA LEU A 13 19.19 -8.84 -13.05
C LEU A 13 20.59 -8.24 -12.87
N GLN A 14 21.34 -7.99 -13.95
CA GLN A 14 22.65 -7.36 -13.87
C GLN A 14 22.58 -5.93 -13.35
N VAL A 15 21.58 -5.16 -13.80
CA VAL A 15 21.32 -3.80 -13.30
C VAL A 15 20.96 -3.84 -11.82
N LEU A 16 20.16 -4.81 -11.38
CA LEU A 16 19.84 -5.01 -9.96
C LEU A 16 21.08 -5.32 -9.12
N GLU A 17 21.96 -6.21 -9.59
CA GLU A 17 23.22 -6.54 -8.91
C GLU A 17 24.15 -5.32 -8.78
N ILE A 18 24.28 -4.53 -9.85
CA ILE A 18 25.06 -3.29 -9.84
C ILE A 18 24.46 -2.29 -8.85
N THR A 19 23.12 -2.20 -8.81
CA THR A 19 22.39 -1.33 -7.88
C THR A 19 22.68 -1.73 -6.43
N GLU A 20 22.64 -3.02 -6.10
CA GLU A 20 22.97 -3.51 -4.76
C GLU A 20 24.41 -3.13 -4.36
N LYS A 21 25.39 -3.39 -5.24
CA LYS A 21 26.80 -3.02 -5.00
C LYS A 21 26.98 -1.52 -4.79
N PHE A 22 26.30 -0.71 -5.60
CA PHE A 22 26.29 0.74 -5.44
C PHE A 22 25.71 1.15 -4.08
N CYS A 23 24.57 0.58 -3.67
CA CYS A 23 23.94 0.90 -2.39
C CYS A 23 24.84 0.56 -1.20
N MET A 24 25.55 -0.58 -1.24
CA MET A 24 26.52 -0.95 -0.20
C MET A 24 27.69 0.03 -0.14
N MET A 25 28.26 0.40 -1.29
CA MET A 25 29.38 1.34 -1.37
C MET A 25 28.97 2.75 -0.93
N ALA A 26 27.76 3.18 -1.26
CA ALA A 26 27.21 4.46 -0.83
C ALA A 26 26.97 4.52 0.69
N ALA A 27 26.68 3.38 1.33
CA ALA A 27 26.53 3.31 2.78
C ALA A 27 27.88 3.29 3.53
N SER A 28 28.90 2.65 2.96
CA SER A 28 30.23 2.52 3.60
C SER A 28 31.05 3.81 3.58
N HIS A 29 30.94 4.60 2.52
CA HIS A 29 31.51 5.94 2.49
C HIS A 29 30.49 6.87 3.11
N SER A 30 30.80 7.50 4.26
CA SER A 30 29.97 8.53 4.90
C SER A 30 29.96 9.80 4.05
N ILE A 31 29.51 9.68 2.81
CA ILE A 31 29.20 10.81 1.98
C ILE A 31 28.05 11.49 2.70
N ALA A 32 28.30 12.68 3.24
CA ALA A 32 27.25 13.57 3.70
C ALA A 32 26.17 13.60 2.61
N THR A 33 25.03 12.99 2.88
CA THR A 33 24.00 12.67 1.89
C THR A 33 23.31 13.95 1.48
N ASP A 34 23.93 14.71 0.59
CA ASP A 34 23.20 15.58 -0.30
C ASP A 34 22.24 14.70 -1.09
N TYR A 35 20.97 15.07 -1.01
CA TYR A 35 19.79 14.42 -1.58
C TYR A 35 20.03 13.81 -2.98
N GLY A 36 20.85 14.46 -3.80
CA GLY A 36 21.16 14.07 -5.18
C GLY A 36 21.84 12.69 -5.35
N LYS A 37 22.38 12.06 -4.31
CA LYS A 37 22.95 10.69 -4.43
C LYS A 37 21.95 9.56 -4.20
N LEU A 38 20.80 9.82 -3.57
CA LEU A 38 19.75 8.81 -3.42
C LEU A 38 18.63 8.97 -4.46
N ASP A 39 18.52 10.14 -5.10
CA ASP A 39 17.65 10.34 -6.25
C ASP A 39 17.92 9.31 -7.36
N CYS A 40 19.18 8.91 -7.56
CA CYS A 40 19.50 7.84 -8.50
C CYS A 40 18.95 6.48 -8.05
N ILE A 41 19.00 6.15 -6.75
CA ILE A 41 18.43 4.92 -6.19
C ILE A 41 16.90 4.93 -6.35
N THR A 42 16.26 6.05 -6.00
CA THR A 42 14.84 6.26 -6.22
C THR A 42 14.48 6.07 -7.70
N ALA A 43 15.20 6.73 -8.62
CA ALA A 43 14.94 6.61 -10.05
C ALA A 43 15.13 5.18 -10.59
N ILE A 44 16.16 4.47 -10.14
CA ILE A 44 16.40 3.07 -10.52
C ILE A 44 15.28 2.17 -10.00
N ILE A 45 14.91 2.29 -8.72
CA ILE A 45 13.81 1.50 -8.13
C ILE A 45 12.50 1.78 -8.86
N MET A 46 12.20 3.05 -9.16
CA MET A 46 11.01 3.40 -9.94
C MET A 46 11.05 2.86 -11.37
N SER A 47 12.22 2.84 -12.01
CA SER A 47 12.39 2.22 -13.33
C SER A 47 12.12 0.72 -13.29
N PHE A 48 12.48 0.02 -12.21
CA PHE A 48 12.15 -1.38 -12.03
C PHE A 48 10.64 -1.60 -11.88
N PHE A 49 10.00 -0.84 -11.00
CA PHE A 49 8.57 -0.98 -10.72
C PHE A 49 7.63 -0.53 -11.85
N SER A 50 8.05 0.46 -12.64
CA SER A 50 7.25 0.98 -13.76
C SER A 50 7.23 0.07 -15.00
N ARG A 51 8.02 -1.00 -15.01
CA ARG A 51 8.17 -1.91 -16.15
C ARG A 51 7.67 -3.31 -15.81
N ASN A 52 7.21 -4.04 -16.81
CA ASN A 52 6.93 -5.46 -16.68
C ASN A 52 8.26 -6.21 -16.52
N GLN A 53 8.51 -6.76 -15.34
CA GLN A 53 9.70 -7.53 -15.03
C GLN A 53 9.40 -9.04 -15.00
N PRO A 54 10.36 -9.90 -15.41
CA PRO A 54 10.21 -11.35 -15.33
C PRO A 54 10.14 -11.82 -13.88
N VAL A 55 9.60 -13.03 -13.64
CA VAL A 55 9.46 -13.54 -12.27
C VAL A 55 10.83 -13.68 -11.61
N ALA A 56 11.85 -14.15 -12.36
CA ALA A 56 13.23 -14.23 -11.90
C ALA A 56 13.76 -12.89 -11.33
N PHE A 57 13.42 -11.76 -11.97
CA PHE A 57 13.78 -10.44 -11.45
C PHE A 57 13.12 -10.18 -10.09
N TRP A 58 11.81 -10.40 -9.97
CA TRP A 58 11.11 -10.22 -8.70
C TRP A 58 11.64 -11.16 -7.60
N LYS A 59 12.13 -12.36 -7.95
CA LYS A 59 12.81 -13.24 -6.98
C LYS A 59 14.06 -12.61 -6.39
N ALA A 60 14.86 -11.94 -7.19
CA ALA A 60 16.08 -11.28 -6.74
C ALA A 60 15.82 -9.88 -6.13
N PHE A 61 14.77 -9.18 -6.58
CA PHE A 61 14.52 -7.79 -6.21
C PHE A 61 14.21 -7.59 -4.73
N PHE A 62 13.34 -8.40 -4.13
CA PHE A 62 12.92 -8.18 -2.73
C PHE A 62 14.02 -8.36 -1.69
N PRO A 63 14.94 -9.35 -1.83
CA PRO A 63 16.17 -9.39 -1.02
C PRO A 63 16.99 -8.10 -1.10
N VAL A 64 17.23 -7.59 -2.32
CA VAL A 64 17.96 -6.34 -2.54
C VAL A 64 17.20 -5.14 -1.98
N PHE A 65 15.88 -5.09 -2.18
CA PHE A 65 15.02 -4.03 -1.66
C PHE A 65 15.04 -3.98 -0.13
N ASN A 66 14.97 -5.14 0.55
CA ASN A 66 15.11 -5.21 2.01
C ASN A 66 16.43 -4.58 2.47
N ARG A 67 17.54 -4.93 1.79
CA ARG A 67 18.86 -4.40 2.11
C ARG A 67 18.97 -2.89 1.86
N ILE A 68 18.37 -2.39 0.79
CA ILE A 68 18.31 -0.95 0.51
C ILE A 68 17.53 -0.23 1.62
N CYS A 69 16.40 -0.78 2.05
CA CYS A 69 15.63 -0.23 3.17
C CYS A 69 16.43 -0.22 4.49
N ASP A 70 17.23 -1.26 4.76
CA ASP A 70 18.10 -1.30 5.94
C ASP A 70 19.19 -0.22 5.92
N LEU A 71 19.83 -0.02 4.76
CA LEU A 71 20.94 0.93 4.62
C LEU A 71 20.46 2.39 4.51
N HIS A 72 19.43 2.63 3.69
CA HIS A 72 19.04 3.95 3.20
C HIS A 72 17.60 4.33 3.54
N GLY A 73 16.84 3.47 4.23
CA GLY A 73 15.43 3.70 4.54
C GLY A 73 15.13 5.00 5.26
N ALA A 74 16.05 5.46 6.13
CA ALA A 74 15.89 6.72 6.87
C ALA A 74 15.74 7.93 5.92
N THR A 75 16.53 7.94 4.85
CA THR A 75 16.55 9.03 3.87
C THR A 75 15.51 8.80 2.77
N LEU A 76 15.39 7.56 2.28
CA LEU A 76 14.40 7.21 1.24
C LEU A 76 12.95 7.41 1.72
N MET A 77 12.69 7.18 3.00
CA MET A 77 11.38 7.38 3.62
C MET A 77 11.33 8.68 4.42
N ALA A 78 12.28 9.60 4.28
CA ALA A 78 12.18 10.92 4.91
C ALA A 78 10.93 11.67 4.43
N ARG A 79 10.41 12.62 5.22
CA ARG A 79 9.22 13.43 4.85
C ARG A 79 9.44 14.21 3.55
N GLU A 80 10.66 14.65 3.32
CA GLU A 80 11.05 15.35 2.08
C GLU A 80 10.88 14.46 0.84
N ASN A 81 10.93 13.13 1.00
CA ASN A 81 10.85 12.15 -0.09
C ASN A 81 9.50 11.40 -0.11
N ASP A 82 8.40 12.09 0.19
CA ASP A 82 7.04 11.51 0.13
C ASP A 82 6.75 10.84 -1.21
N ARG A 83 7.33 11.37 -2.29
CA ARG A 83 7.19 10.81 -3.63
C ARG A 83 7.67 9.36 -3.71
N PHE A 84 8.84 9.05 -3.16
CA PHE A 84 9.36 7.67 -3.18
C PHE A 84 8.39 6.73 -2.45
N LEU A 85 7.95 7.10 -1.25
CA LEU A 85 7.07 6.27 -0.45
C LEU A 85 5.73 6.01 -1.16
N LYS A 86 5.12 7.07 -1.71
CA LYS A 86 3.87 6.97 -2.50
C LYS A 86 4.03 6.00 -3.66
N GLN A 87 5.10 6.15 -4.44
CA GLN A 87 5.29 5.33 -5.64
C GLN A 87 5.59 3.86 -5.31
N VAL A 88 6.46 3.58 -4.32
CA VAL A 88 6.70 2.19 -3.90
C VAL A 88 5.41 1.56 -3.37
N ALA A 89 4.68 2.26 -2.51
CA ALA A 89 3.40 1.78 -1.98
C ALA A 89 2.42 1.43 -3.11
N PHE A 90 2.29 2.31 -4.11
CA PHE A 90 1.42 2.10 -5.26
C PHE A 90 1.80 0.85 -6.05
N HIS A 91 3.08 0.71 -6.38
CA HIS A 91 3.55 -0.42 -7.15
C HIS A 91 3.45 -1.73 -6.38
N LEU A 92 3.70 -1.75 -5.07
CA LEU A 92 3.50 -2.94 -4.25
C LEU A 92 2.03 -3.35 -4.17
N LEU A 93 1.12 -2.41 -3.93
CA LEU A 93 -0.31 -2.69 -3.94
C LEU A 93 -0.77 -3.18 -5.32
N ARG A 94 -0.26 -2.59 -6.41
CA ARG A 94 -0.53 -3.08 -7.77
C ARG A 94 -0.02 -4.51 -7.98
N LEU A 95 1.19 -4.84 -7.52
CA LEU A 95 1.73 -6.21 -7.58
C LEU A 95 0.91 -7.19 -6.73
N ALA A 96 0.30 -6.73 -5.64
CA ALA A 96 -0.61 -7.52 -4.80
C ALA A 96 -1.94 -7.90 -5.52
N VAL A 97 -2.26 -7.27 -6.66
CA VAL A 97 -3.44 -7.64 -7.48
C VAL A 97 -3.10 -8.68 -8.57
N PHE A 98 -1.80 -8.94 -8.83
CA PHE A 98 -1.37 -9.77 -9.97
C PHE A 98 -1.95 -11.18 -9.93
N ARG A 99 -2.23 -11.77 -11.10
CA ARG A 99 -2.72 -13.16 -11.19
C ARG A 99 -1.71 -14.18 -10.67
N ASN A 100 -0.41 -13.91 -10.85
CA ASN A 100 0.66 -14.80 -10.42
C ASN A 100 0.85 -14.75 -8.89
N VAL A 101 0.61 -15.89 -8.23
CA VAL A 101 0.74 -16.03 -6.76
C VAL A 101 2.16 -15.72 -6.27
N SER A 102 3.19 -16.10 -7.03
CA SER A 102 4.60 -15.89 -6.68
C SER A 102 4.95 -14.40 -6.62
N ILE A 103 4.38 -13.60 -7.53
CA ILE A 103 4.53 -12.13 -7.55
C ILE A 103 3.75 -11.51 -6.38
N ARG A 104 2.51 -11.96 -6.13
CA ARG A 104 1.71 -11.45 -5.01
C ARG A 104 2.38 -11.69 -3.66
N LYS A 105 2.89 -12.90 -3.39
CA LYS A 105 3.62 -13.20 -2.16
C LYS A 105 4.78 -12.22 -1.94
N ARG A 106 5.51 -11.91 -3.00
CA ARG A 106 6.63 -10.95 -2.97
C ARG A 106 6.17 -9.52 -2.71
N ALA A 107 5.04 -9.12 -3.28
CA ALA A 107 4.43 -7.83 -2.97
C ALA A 107 4.07 -7.71 -1.48
N VAL A 108 3.51 -8.78 -0.89
CA VAL A 108 3.21 -8.87 0.55
C VAL A 108 4.49 -8.69 1.39
N ILE A 109 5.57 -9.40 1.05
CA ILE A 109 6.87 -9.21 1.70
C ILE A 109 7.37 -7.77 1.56
N GLY A 110 7.24 -7.17 0.37
CA GLY A 110 7.56 -5.77 0.14
C GLY A 110 6.80 -4.79 1.05
N LEU A 111 5.50 -5.01 1.22
CA LEU A 111 4.68 -4.22 2.13
C LEU A 111 5.15 -4.38 3.58
N GLN A 112 5.47 -5.60 4.00
CA GLN A 112 6.00 -5.86 5.34
C GLN A 112 7.37 -5.20 5.55
N ILE A 113 8.24 -5.17 4.53
CA ILE A 113 9.51 -4.42 4.57
C ILE A 113 9.26 -2.92 4.76
N LEU A 114 8.32 -2.32 4.02
CA LEU A 114 7.95 -0.91 4.20
C LEU A 114 7.39 -0.61 5.60
N VAL A 115 6.54 -1.50 6.12
CA VAL A 115 5.99 -1.38 7.47
C VAL A 115 7.09 -1.44 8.51
N ARG A 116 8.02 -2.40 8.38
CA ARG A 116 9.18 -2.52 9.26
C ARG A 116 10.02 -1.25 9.25
N SER A 117 10.40 -0.75 8.08
CA SER A 117 11.13 0.51 7.97
C SER A 117 10.38 1.67 8.64
N SER A 118 9.05 1.74 8.49
CA SER A 118 8.23 2.77 9.12
C SER A 118 8.19 2.69 10.65
N PHE A 119 8.24 1.49 11.24
CA PHE A 119 8.37 1.32 12.70
C PHE A 119 9.69 1.90 13.20
N TYR A 120 10.79 1.64 12.50
CA TYR A 120 12.11 2.14 12.90
C TYR A 120 12.21 3.66 12.78
N PHE A 121 11.57 4.28 11.79
CA PHE A 121 11.60 5.73 11.58
C PHE A 121 10.42 6.48 12.22
N MET A 122 9.56 5.81 13.01
CA MET A 122 8.42 6.40 13.72
C MET A 122 7.41 7.10 12.78
N GLN A 123 7.13 6.46 11.63
CA GLN A 123 6.29 7.01 10.56
C GLN A 123 5.06 6.14 10.26
N THR A 124 4.64 5.29 11.20
CA THR A 124 3.52 4.34 11.02
C THR A 124 2.21 5.03 10.64
N ALA A 125 1.88 6.15 11.28
CA ALA A 125 0.72 6.96 10.94
C ALA A 125 0.80 7.51 9.50
N ARG A 126 1.97 8.03 9.09
CA ARG A 126 2.22 8.53 7.74
C ARG A 126 2.13 7.41 6.70
N LEU A 127 2.73 6.24 6.97
CA LEU A 127 2.62 5.08 6.09
C LEU A 127 1.16 4.64 5.94
N ARG A 128 0.40 4.60 7.04
CA ARG A 128 -1.02 4.25 7.02
C ARG A 128 -1.81 5.20 6.12
N VAL A 129 -1.67 6.52 6.33
CA VAL A 129 -2.30 7.54 5.48
C VAL A 129 -1.92 7.32 4.00
N MET A 130 -0.63 7.14 3.72
CA MET A 130 -0.13 6.95 2.36
C MET A 130 -0.71 5.69 1.71
N LEU A 131 -0.70 4.55 2.40
CA LEU A 131 -1.26 3.29 1.89
C LEU A 131 -2.77 3.38 1.67
N THR A 132 -3.50 4.07 2.54
CA THR A 132 -4.95 4.28 2.38
C THR A 132 -5.27 5.15 1.16
N ILE A 133 -4.56 6.27 0.97
CA ILE A 133 -4.69 7.11 -0.24
C ILE A 133 -4.37 6.29 -1.49
N THR A 134 -3.24 5.59 -1.46
CA THR A 134 -2.74 4.82 -2.59
C THR A 134 -3.68 3.66 -2.95
N LEU A 135 -4.31 3.04 -1.94
CA LEU A 135 -5.34 2.04 -2.14
C LEU A 135 -6.55 2.64 -2.86
N SER A 136 -7.03 3.81 -2.43
CA SER A 136 -8.13 4.53 -3.10
C SER A 136 -7.80 4.86 -4.56
N GLU A 137 -6.58 5.33 -4.83
CA GLU A 137 -6.09 5.56 -6.19
C GLU A 137 -6.07 4.26 -7.00
N LEU A 138 -5.53 3.18 -6.45
CA LEU A 138 -5.46 1.87 -7.10
C LEU A 138 -6.86 1.31 -7.42
N MET A 139 -7.85 1.53 -6.56
CA MET A 139 -9.23 1.07 -6.78
C MET A 139 -9.87 1.72 -8.01
N SER A 140 -9.39 2.90 -8.43
CA SER A 140 -9.83 3.55 -9.67
C SER A 140 -9.15 2.97 -10.91
N ASP A 141 -7.90 2.49 -10.77
CA ASP A 141 -7.11 1.88 -11.84
C ASP A 141 -7.40 0.39 -12.05
N VAL A 142 -7.82 -0.30 -11.01
CA VAL A 142 -8.13 -1.73 -11.02
C VAL A 142 -9.61 -1.91 -11.27
N GLN A 143 -9.96 -2.83 -12.17
CA GLN A 143 -11.35 -3.23 -12.33
C GLN A 143 -11.79 -4.01 -11.09
N VAL A 144 -12.49 -3.32 -10.18
CA VAL A 144 -12.90 -3.86 -8.88
C VAL A 144 -14.22 -4.63 -8.93
N THR A 145 -15.08 -4.30 -9.91
CA THR A 145 -16.35 -4.97 -10.19
C THR A 145 -16.35 -5.61 -11.58
N GLN A 146 -17.06 -6.74 -11.72
CA GLN A 146 -17.31 -7.41 -12.98
C GLN A 146 -18.82 -7.55 -13.20
N MET A 147 -19.28 -7.38 -14.44
CA MET A 147 -20.69 -7.57 -14.80
C MET A 147 -20.95 -9.04 -15.10
N LYS A 148 -22.00 -9.59 -14.47
CA LYS A 148 -22.50 -10.95 -14.73
C LYS A 148 -23.32 -11.01 -16.01
N SER A 149 -23.60 -12.23 -16.46
CA SER A 149 -24.47 -12.49 -17.62
C SER A 149 -25.91 -12.00 -17.44
N ASP A 150 -26.37 -11.84 -16.19
CA ASP A 150 -27.70 -11.31 -15.85
C ASP A 150 -27.72 -9.77 -15.73
N GLY A 151 -26.59 -9.10 -15.96
CA GLY A 151 -26.45 -7.65 -15.88
C GLY A 151 -26.19 -7.10 -14.47
N THR A 152 -26.13 -7.95 -13.43
CA THR A 152 -25.76 -7.52 -12.07
C THR A 152 -24.24 -7.39 -11.92
N LEU A 153 -23.78 -6.57 -10.98
CA LEU A 153 -22.36 -6.41 -10.66
C LEU A 153 -21.92 -7.39 -9.57
N GLU A 154 -20.69 -7.89 -9.67
CA GLU A 154 -20.04 -8.70 -8.64
C GLU A 154 -18.58 -8.32 -8.40
N GLU A 155 -18.01 -8.80 -7.30
CA GLU A 155 -16.60 -8.60 -6.98
C GLU A 155 -15.70 -9.29 -8.02
N SER A 156 -14.79 -8.50 -8.62
CA SER A 156 -13.79 -8.98 -9.57
C SER A 156 -12.82 -9.98 -8.96
N GLY A 157 -12.09 -10.71 -9.82
CA GLY A 157 -10.99 -11.56 -9.36
C GLY A 157 -9.80 -10.75 -8.83
N GLU A 158 -9.63 -9.52 -9.31
CA GLU A 158 -8.63 -8.55 -8.92
C GLU A 158 -8.84 -8.10 -7.46
N ALA A 159 -10.05 -7.68 -7.12
CA ALA A 159 -10.43 -7.30 -5.76
C ALA A 159 -10.22 -8.43 -4.75
N ARG A 160 -10.65 -9.66 -5.10
CA ARG A 160 -10.42 -10.85 -4.26
C ARG A 160 -8.94 -11.15 -4.03
N ARG A 161 -8.10 -10.95 -5.04
CA ARG A 161 -6.65 -11.14 -4.91
C ARG A 161 -6.02 -10.08 -4.01
N LEU A 162 -6.42 -8.83 -4.16
CA LEU A 162 -5.95 -7.73 -3.31
C LEU A 162 -6.31 -7.97 -1.85
N ARG A 163 -7.58 -8.29 -1.57
CA ARG A 163 -8.06 -8.67 -0.23
C ARG A 163 -7.19 -9.74 0.40
N LYS A 164 -6.99 -10.85 -0.32
CA LYS A 164 -6.15 -11.96 0.16
C LYS A 164 -4.72 -11.51 0.46
N SER A 165 -4.13 -10.65 -0.37
CA SER A 165 -2.78 -10.15 -0.11
C SER A 165 -2.71 -9.21 1.11
N LEU A 166 -3.74 -8.40 1.36
CA LEU A 166 -3.83 -7.57 2.56
C LEU A 166 -4.01 -8.44 3.83
N GLU A 167 -4.79 -9.51 3.76
CA GLU A 167 -4.91 -10.51 4.83
C GLU A 167 -3.57 -11.22 5.08
N GLU A 168 -2.90 -11.69 4.03
CA GLU A 168 -1.60 -12.38 4.12
C GLU A 168 -0.50 -11.48 4.72
N MET A 169 -0.57 -10.16 4.53
CA MET A 169 0.37 -9.21 5.14
C MET A 169 0.37 -9.26 6.67
N ALA A 170 -0.76 -9.60 7.29
CA ALA A 170 -0.92 -9.72 8.74
C ALA A 170 -0.90 -11.17 9.25
N ASP A 171 -0.53 -12.14 8.41
CA ASP A 171 -0.45 -13.55 8.77
C ASP A 171 0.92 -13.89 9.39
N GLU A 172 1.02 -13.72 10.71
CA GLU A 172 2.22 -14.02 11.49
C GLU A 172 2.70 -15.47 11.32
N ALA A 173 1.78 -16.43 11.30
CA ALA A 173 2.12 -17.85 11.25
C ALA A 173 2.72 -18.26 9.89
N ARG A 174 2.22 -17.68 8.79
CA ARG A 174 2.72 -17.99 7.45
C ARG A 174 3.94 -17.16 7.05
N SER A 175 4.15 -16.00 7.67
CA SER A 175 5.22 -15.06 7.31
C SER A 175 6.61 -15.73 7.21
N PRO A 176 7.12 -16.50 8.20
CA PRO A 176 8.44 -17.13 8.11
C PRO A 176 8.66 -17.94 6.82
N SER A 177 7.68 -18.79 6.48
CA SER A 177 7.73 -19.61 5.25
C SER A 177 7.74 -18.76 3.97
N GLN A 178 7.00 -17.65 3.95
CA GLN A 178 6.94 -16.75 2.80
C GLN A 178 8.26 -16.00 2.61
N PHE A 179 8.92 -15.58 3.70
CA PHE A 179 10.25 -14.97 3.65
C PHE A 179 11.27 -15.94 3.03
N ARG A 180 11.29 -17.19 3.51
CA ARG A 180 12.15 -18.24 2.97
C ARG A 180 11.93 -18.46 1.47
N GLU A 181 10.67 -18.58 1.03
CA GLU A 181 10.31 -18.71 -0.40
C GLU A 181 10.68 -17.47 -1.24
N CYS A 182 10.82 -16.30 -0.60
CA CYS A 182 11.21 -15.05 -1.23
C CYS A 182 12.72 -14.78 -1.16
N GLY A 183 13.52 -15.72 -0.64
CA GLY A 183 14.98 -15.60 -0.58
C GLY A 183 15.48 -14.71 0.56
N LEU A 184 14.67 -14.51 1.60
CA LEU A 184 15.02 -13.75 2.79
C LEU A 184 15.08 -14.66 4.04
N PRO A 185 15.87 -14.28 5.06
CA PRO A 185 15.82 -14.94 6.37
C PRO A 185 14.42 -14.88 6.99
N GLU A 186 14.04 -15.94 7.72
CA GLU A 186 12.72 -16.02 8.36
C GLU A 186 12.51 -14.98 9.46
N ASP A 187 13.61 -14.55 10.07
CA ASP A 187 13.70 -13.53 11.11
C ASP A 187 13.99 -12.13 10.54
N ALA A 188 13.94 -11.93 9.22
CA ALA A 188 14.24 -10.64 8.59
C ALA A 188 13.37 -9.48 9.12
N LEU A 189 12.16 -9.77 9.61
CA LEU A 189 11.30 -8.77 10.25
C LEU A 189 11.75 -8.35 11.65
N LEU A 190 12.42 -9.27 12.37
CA LEU A 190 12.92 -9.08 13.72
C LEU A 190 14.36 -8.54 13.74
N ALA A 191 15.03 -8.53 12.58
CA ALA A 191 16.37 -7.98 12.44
C ALA A 191 16.39 -6.50 12.84
N ILE A 192 17.30 -6.18 13.76
CA ILE A 192 17.52 -4.83 14.28
C ILE A 192 18.55 -4.14 13.38
N PRO A 193 18.20 -3.04 12.68
CA PRO A 193 19.18 -2.30 11.89
C PRO A 193 20.26 -1.71 12.80
N GLU A 194 21.50 -1.59 12.30
CA GLU A 194 22.70 -1.20 13.09
C GLU A 194 22.55 0.09 13.92
N LYS A 195 21.67 1.00 13.50
CA LYS A 195 21.40 2.28 14.16
C LYS A 195 20.46 2.18 15.37
N PHE A 196 19.90 1.01 15.64
CA PHE A 196 18.92 0.78 16.69
C PHE A 196 19.39 -0.33 17.64
N THR A 197 18.91 -0.28 18.88
CA THR A 197 19.28 -1.23 19.95
C THR A 197 18.18 -2.23 20.27
N GLU A 198 16.95 -1.96 19.81
CA GLU A 198 15.76 -2.74 20.15
C GLU A 198 14.92 -3.01 18.91
N ASN A 199 14.26 -4.16 18.90
CA ASN A 199 13.30 -4.52 17.87
C ASN A 199 12.02 -3.69 18.04
N ARG A 200 11.56 -3.07 16.95
CA ARG A 200 10.33 -2.26 16.90
C ARG A 200 9.19 -2.90 16.12
N TRP A 201 9.38 -4.12 15.62
CA TRP A 201 8.34 -4.86 14.90
C TRP A 201 7.17 -5.22 15.83
N SER A 202 5.95 -4.94 15.37
CA SER A 202 4.73 -5.24 16.12
C SER A 202 3.65 -5.84 15.21
N TRP A 203 3.35 -7.13 15.41
CA TRP A 203 2.28 -7.81 14.67
C TRP A 203 0.90 -7.24 14.97
N SER A 204 0.66 -6.70 16.17
CA SER A 204 -0.62 -6.07 16.50
C SER A 204 -0.84 -4.80 15.69
N GLU A 205 0.19 -3.98 15.49
CA GLU A 205 0.13 -2.79 14.64
C GLU A 205 0.00 -3.14 13.16
N VAL A 206 0.70 -4.18 12.68
CA VAL A 206 0.57 -4.69 11.30
C VAL A 206 -0.86 -5.17 11.05
N LYS A 207 -1.46 -5.89 12.01
CA LYS A 207 -2.85 -6.34 11.94
C LYS A 207 -3.82 -5.18 11.92
N HIS A 208 -3.60 -4.17 12.76
CA HIS A 208 -4.42 -2.95 12.73
C HIS A 208 -4.33 -2.25 11.37
N LEU A 209 -3.14 -2.14 10.77
CA LEU A 209 -2.96 -1.57 9.45
C LEU A 209 -3.68 -2.39 8.37
N SER A 210 -3.49 -3.71 8.35
CA SER A 210 -4.18 -4.61 7.41
C SER A 210 -5.70 -4.47 7.51
N VAL A 211 -6.27 -4.50 8.72
CA VAL A 211 -7.71 -4.30 8.94
C VAL A 211 -8.16 -2.93 8.43
N SER A 212 -7.38 -1.87 8.66
CA SER A 212 -7.72 -0.53 8.16
C SER A 212 -7.77 -0.49 6.63
N LEU A 213 -6.83 -1.15 5.95
CA LEU A 213 -6.81 -1.24 4.48
C LEU A 213 -7.94 -2.13 3.94
N LEU A 214 -8.28 -3.22 4.64
CA LEU A 214 -9.41 -4.07 4.29
C LEU A 214 -10.74 -3.32 4.41
N LEU A 215 -10.93 -2.53 5.48
CA LEU A 215 -12.12 -1.68 5.62
C LEU A 215 -12.26 -0.68 4.47
N ALA A 216 -11.16 -0.06 4.04
CA ALA A 216 -11.16 0.86 2.90
C ALA A 216 -11.46 0.14 1.58
N LEU A 217 -10.91 -1.06 1.38
CA LEU A 217 -11.22 -1.92 0.23
C LEU A 217 -12.72 -2.29 0.21
N ASP A 218 -13.25 -2.72 1.35
CA ASP A 218 -14.65 -3.18 1.50
C ASP A 218 -15.65 -2.07 1.27
N ALA A 219 -15.47 -0.93 1.92
CA ALA A 219 -16.34 0.22 1.73
C ALA A 219 -16.35 0.68 0.27
N SER A 220 -15.18 0.67 -0.39
CA SER A 220 -15.04 1.05 -1.81
C SER A 220 -15.71 0.05 -2.75
N LEU A 221 -15.58 -1.26 -2.46
CA LEU A 221 -16.23 -2.32 -3.23
C LEU A 221 -17.75 -2.28 -3.07
N GLU A 222 -18.24 -2.20 -1.84
CA GLU A 222 -19.68 -2.09 -1.56
C GLU A 222 -20.28 -0.88 -2.27
N HIS A 223 -19.63 0.28 -2.17
CA HIS A 223 -20.06 1.48 -2.88
C HIS A 223 -20.15 1.28 -4.40
N SER A 224 -19.11 0.68 -4.98
CA SER A 224 -19.05 0.43 -6.43
C SER A 224 -20.11 -0.58 -6.90
N LEU A 225 -20.42 -1.59 -6.09
CA LEU A 225 -21.47 -2.58 -6.37
C LEU A 225 -22.88 -1.98 -6.28
N LEU A 226 -23.07 -0.96 -5.44
CA LEU A 226 -24.34 -0.26 -5.27
C LEU A 226 -24.62 0.77 -6.38
N GLY A 227 -23.66 1.11 -7.24
CA GLY A 227 -23.75 2.25 -8.17
C GLY A 227 -25.01 2.32 -9.04
N SER A 228 -25.60 1.18 -9.42
CA SER A 228 -26.88 1.14 -10.18
C SER A 228 -28.13 1.31 -9.30
N ALA A 229 -28.05 0.96 -8.01
CA ALA A 229 -29.16 0.98 -7.05
C ALA A 229 -29.22 2.28 -6.21
N MET A 230 -28.11 3.02 -6.07
CA MET A 230 -28.05 4.25 -5.27
C MET A 230 -29.00 5.35 -5.75
N THR A 231 -29.38 5.33 -7.03
CA THR A 231 -30.37 6.30 -7.57
C THR A 231 -31.80 6.01 -7.14
N MET A 232 -32.10 4.78 -6.72
CA MET A 232 -33.44 4.35 -6.29
C MET A 232 -33.57 4.27 -4.77
N ASP A 233 -32.48 3.97 -4.05
CA ASP A 233 -32.46 3.87 -2.58
C ASP A 233 -31.47 4.86 -1.95
N ARG A 234 -32.01 5.97 -1.44
CA ARG A 234 -31.24 7.03 -0.80
C ARG A 234 -30.67 6.63 0.56
N TYR A 235 -31.30 5.69 1.25
CA TYR A 235 -30.78 5.18 2.53
C TYR A 235 -29.56 4.30 2.30
N ALA A 236 -29.61 3.41 1.30
CA ALA A 236 -28.44 2.64 0.89
C ALA A 236 -27.28 3.53 0.45
N ALA A 237 -27.58 4.65 -0.22
CA ALA A 237 -26.58 5.63 -0.59
C ALA A 237 -25.91 6.30 0.62
N ALA A 238 -26.70 6.77 1.59
CA ALA A 238 -26.18 7.36 2.82
C ALA A 238 -25.36 6.35 3.64
N GLU A 239 -25.82 5.09 3.77
CA GLU A 239 -25.06 4.05 4.47
C GLU A 239 -23.70 3.80 3.81
N SER A 240 -23.67 3.77 2.47
CA SER A 240 -22.43 3.61 1.71
C SER A 240 -21.44 4.77 1.95
N PHE A 241 -21.92 6.03 1.90
CA PHE A 241 -21.07 7.19 2.20
C PHE A 241 -20.56 7.18 3.64
N TYR A 242 -21.38 6.77 4.60
CA TYR A 242 -20.96 6.61 6.00
C TYR A 242 -19.85 5.57 6.14
N LYS A 243 -19.98 4.39 5.53
CA LYS A 243 -18.94 3.34 5.56
C LYS A 243 -17.63 3.84 4.97
N LEU A 244 -17.69 4.57 3.84
CA LEU A 244 -16.52 5.19 3.22
C LEU A 244 -15.89 6.25 4.14
N ALA A 245 -16.70 7.13 4.74
CA ALA A 245 -16.20 8.13 5.68
C ALA A 245 -15.45 7.46 6.84
N MET A 246 -16.01 6.40 7.43
CA MET A 246 -15.35 5.68 8.52
C MET A 246 -14.07 4.96 8.07
N ALA A 247 -14.08 4.33 6.91
CA ALA A 247 -12.92 3.61 6.39
C ALA A 247 -11.75 4.54 6.02
N PHE A 248 -12.06 5.76 5.54
CA PHE A 248 -11.09 6.78 5.16
C PHE A 248 -10.77 7.79 6.28
N ALA A 249 -11.28 7.60 7.51
CA ALA A 249 -10.98 8.47 8.66
C ALA A 249 -9.49 8.77 8.90
N PRO A 250 -8.52 7.85 8.65
CA PRO A 250 -7.10 8.17 8.78
C PRO A 250 -6.57 9.19 7.76
N VAL A 251 -7.32 9.51 6.71
CA VAL A 251 -6.96 10.44 5.63
C VAL A 251 -7.94 11.61 5.67
N PRO A 252 -7.56 12.77 6.26
CA PRO A 252 -8.49 13.87 6.49
C PRO A 252 -9.26 14.34 5.25
N ASP A 253 -8.58 14.51 4.11
CA ASP A 253 -9.21 15.01 2.89
C ASP A 253 -10.28 14.05 2.36
N LEU A 254 -9.99 12.74 2.33
CA LEU A 254 -10.96 11.73 1.91
C LEU A 254 -12.09 11.58 2.95
N HIS A 255 -11.77 11.66 4.24
CA HIS A 255 -12.77 11.61 5.30
C HIS A 255 -13.76 12.78 5.20
N ILE A 256 -13.26 14.01 5.04
CA ILE A 256 -14.08 15.20 4.84
C ILE A 256 -14.93 15.05 3.57
N MET A 257 -14.34 14.63 2.46
CA MET A 257 -15.06 14.43 1.20
C MET A 257 -16.26 13.49 1.37
N TRP A 258 -16.07 12.33 2.01
CA TRP A 258 -17.17 11.38 2.21
C TRP A 258 -18.21 11.85 3.23
N LEU A 259 -17.80 12.60 4.27
CA LEU A 259 -18.73 13.24 5.20
C LEU A 259 -19.59 14.32 4.52
N LEU A 260 -19.03 15.06 3.55
CA LEU A 260 -19.78 16.03 2.76
C LEU A 260 -20.81 15.32 1.86
N HIS A 261 -20.43 14.25 1.17
CA HIS A 261 -21.38 13.43 0.41
C HIS A 261 -22.50 12.83 1.29
N LEU A 262 -22.17 12.39 2.50
CA LEU A 262 -23.15 11.93 3.49
C LEU A 262 -24.08 13.08 3.93
N CYS A 263 -23.54 14.27 4.16
CA CYS A 263 -24.30 15.47 4.50
C CYS A 263 -25.32 15.80 3.40
N ASP A 264 -24.88 15.82 2.14
CA ASP A 264 -25.75 16.08 0.98
C ASP A 264 -26.87 15.05 0.89
N ALA A 265 -26.56 13.76 1.07
CA ALA A 265 -27.56 12.69 1.09
C ALA A 265 -28.61 12.90 2.21
N HIS A 266 -28.19 13.29 3.41
CA HIS A 266 -29.11 13.60 4.50
C HIS A 266 -29.98 14.83 4.22
N GLN A 267 -29.43 15.87 3.56
CA GLN A 267 -30.23 17.03 3.14
C GLN A 267 -31.29 16.64 2.11
N GLU A 268 -30.96 15.81 1.12
CA GLU A 268 -31.91 15.30 0.13
C GLU A 268 -33.03 14.45 0.76
N MET A 269 -32.75 13.80 1.88
CA MET A 269 -33.73 13.04 2.68
C MET A 269 -34.48 13.90 3.71
N GLN A 270 -34.15 15.19 3.84
CA GLN A 270 -34.66 16.11 4.87
C GLN A 270 -34.33 15.67 6.33
N SER A 271 -33.27 14.88 6.48
CA SER A 271 -32.69 14.44 7.75
C SER A 271 -31.76 15.53 8.31
N TRP A 272 -32.34 16.65 8.75
CA TRP A 272 -31.57 17.85 9.14
C TRP A 272 -30.63 17.65 10.33
N ALA A 273 -30.99 16.77 11.28
CA ALA A 273 -30.17 16.50 12.45
C ALA A 273 -28.88 15.78 12.06
N GLU A 274 -28.99 14.75 11.21
CA GLU A 274 -27.88 13.95 10.70
C GLU A 274 -26.98 14.78 9.76
N ALA A 275 -27.59 15.63 8.91
CA ALA A 275 -26.83 16.58 8.09
C ALA A 275 -26.02 17.55 8.95
N ALA A 276 -26.61 18.10 10.02
CA ALA A 276 -25.92 18.97 10.96
C ALA A 276 -24.77 18.24 11.70
N GLN A 277 -24.96 16.97 12.07
CA GLN A 277 -23.90 16.15 12.67
C GLN A 277 -22.72 15.95 11.71
N CYS A 278 -22.99 15.71 10.42
CA CYS A 278 -21.95 15.61 9.40
C CYS A 278 -21.15 16.91 9.28
N ALA A 279 -21.84 18.06 9.24
CA ALA A 279 -21.18 19.37 9.18
C ALA A 279 -20.31 19.65 10.42
N VAL A 280 -20.79 19.31 11.62
CA VAL A 280 -20.00 19.42 12.86
C VAL A 280 -18.79 18.49 12.83
N ALA A 281 -18.93 17.26 12.34
CA ALA A 281 -17.82 16.32 12.19
C ALA A 281 -16.76 16.88 11.22
N VAL A 282 -17.16 17.41 10.07
CA VAL A 282 -16.24 18.07 9.11
C VAL A 282 -15.50 19.23 9.78
N ALA A 283 -16.21 20.11 10.49
CA ALA A 283 -15.58 21.22 11.21
C ALA A 283 -14.56 20.72 12.24
N GLY A 284 -14.88 19.64 12.97
CA GLY A 284 -13.98 19.01 13.93
C GLY A 284 -12.68 18.49 13.29
N VAL A 285 -12.77 17.86 12.11
CA VAL A 285 -11.60 17.36 11.38
C VAL A 285 -10.74 18.53 10.88
N VAL A 286 -11.36 19.56 10.30
CA VAL A 286 -10.68 20.78 9.83
C VAL A 286 -9.91 21.46 10.97
N MET A 287 -10.51 21.57 12.16
CA MET A 287 -9.86 22.15 13.35
C MET A 287 -8.69 21.33 13.90
N GLN A 288 -8.59 20.04 13.57
CA GLN A 288 -7.48 19.19 14.03
C GLN A 288 -6.30 19.18 13.06
N VAL A 289 -6.54 19.49 11.79
CA VAL A 289 -5.58 19.36 10.69
C VAL A 289 -4.97 20.72 10.30
N HIS A 290 -5.67 21.83 10.59
CA HIS A 290 -5.23 23.21 10.40
C HIS A 290 -5.08 23.95 11.72
#